data_AF-A0A433R8E0-F1
#
_entry.id   AF-A0A433R8E0-F1
#
_cell.length_a   1.000
_cell.length_b   1.000
_cell.length_c   1.000
_cell.angle_alpha   90.00
_cell.angle_beta   90.00
_cell.angle_gamma   90.00
#
_symmetry.space_group_name_H-M   'P 1'
#
loop_
_entity.id
_entity.type
_entity.pdbx_description
1 polymer ?
#
loop_
_entity_poly.entity_id
_entity_poly.type
_entity_poly.pdbx_seq_one_letter_code
_entity_poly.pdbx_strand_id
1 'polypeptide(L)'
;MELELIVRVTDHAYDQYCHRVGFIGRAELRNLMTSEIAGGNYHKEEQFLLVDGVWWVQEGDDNTMLLITCYGRSNFDIPKAIKWARRNNDRISL
;
A
#
# COMPACT_ATOMS: atom_id res chain seq x y z
N MET A 1 -12.14 -13.97 20.37
CA MET A 1 -11.21 -14.54 19.38
C MET A 1 -10.86 -13.39 18.47
N GLU A 2 -9.74 -12.71 18.72
CA GLU A 2 -9.26 -11.67 17.80
C GLU A 2 -8.84 -12.37 16.51
N LEU A 3 -9.44 -11.97 15.39
CA LEU A 3 -9.09 -12.51 14.09
C LEU A 3 -7.73 -11.92 13.70
N GLU A 4 -6.76 -12.79 13.44
CA GLU A 4 -5.43 -12.38 13.00
C GLU A 4 -5.52 -11.87 11.55
N LEU A 5 -5.22 -10.59 11.33
CA LEU A 5 -5.26 -9.98 10.01
C LEU A 5 -4.20 -10.60 9.10
N ILE A 6 -4.62 -11.15 7.97
CA ILE A 6 -3.74 -11.77 6.96
C ILE A 6 -3.34 -10.72 5.93
N VAL A 7 -2.06 -10.35 5.91
CA VAL A 7 -1.50 -9.46 4.89
C VAL A 7 -0.94 -10.27 3.72
N ARG A 8 -1.37 -9.94 2.50
CA ARG A 8 -0.91 -10.54 1.25
C ARG A 8 -0.37 -9.45 0.32
N VAL A 9 0.71 -9.76 -0.38
CA VAL A 9 1.32 -8.86 -1.36
C VAL A 9 1.24 -9.54 -2.73
N THR A 10 0.63 -8.89 -3.71
CA THR A 10 0.63 -9.39 -5.09
C THR A 10 2.01 -9.31 -5.73
N ASP A 11 2.24 -10.06 -6.80
CA ASP A 11 3.49 -10.01 -7.58
C ASP A 11 3.74 -8.59 -8.10
N HIS A 12 2.70 -7.98 -8.65
CA HIS A 12 2.76 -6.59 -9.09
C HIS A 12 3.16 -5.62 -7.97
N ALA A 13 2.52 -5.69 -6.79
CA ALA A 13 2.85 -4.82 -5.67
C ALA A 13 4.29 -5.00 -5.19
N TYR A 14 4.78 -6.24 -5.15
CA TYR A 14 6.15 -6.56 -4.76
C TYR A 14 7.16 -5.98 -5.77
N ASP A 15 6.94 -6.20 -7.07
CA ASP A 15 7.83 -5.69 -8.11
C ASP A 15 7.88 -4.15 -8.10
N GLN A 16 6.73 -3.50 -7.91
CA GLN A 16 6.68 -2.04 -7.78
C GLN A 16 7.43 -1.55 -6.53
N TYR A 17 7.31 -2.23 -5.40
CA TYR A 17 8.08 -1.89 -4.20
C TYR A 17 9.59 -1.99 -4.44
N CYS A 18 10.05 -3.10 -5.01
CA CYS A 18 11.47 -3.32 -5.31
C CYS A 18 12.01 -2.24 -6.26
N HIS A 19 11.23 -1.84 -7.28
CA HIS A 19 11.64 -0.79 -8.22
C HIS A 19 11.62 0.63 -7.61
N ARG A 20 10.69 0.93 -6.71
CA ARG A 20 10.41 2.31 -6.26
C ARG A 20 10.96 2.64 -4.88
N VAL A 21 11.12 1.65 -4.00
CA VAL A 21 11.49 1.83 -2.60
C VAL A 21 12.85 1.20 -2.33
N GLY A 22 13.04 -0.04 -2.78
CA GLY A 22 14.28 -0.79 -2.61
C GLY A 22 14.02 -2.29 -2.51
N PHE A 23 15.04 -3.08 -2.85
CA PHE A 23 14.97 -4.53 -2.77
C PHE A 23 14.89 -5.01 -1.32
N ILE A 24 13.96 -5.92 -1.06
CA ILE A 24 13.78 -6.65 0.21
C ILE A 24 13.19 -8.01 -0.13
N GLY A 25 13.43 -9.05 0.67
CA GLY A 25 12.81 -10.35 0.45
C GLY A 25 11.28 -10.26 0.55
N ARG A 26 10.54 -11.02 -0.27
CA ARG A 26 9.07 -11.03 -0.23
C ARG A 26 8.50 -11.40 1.15
N ALA A 27 9.11 -12.38 1.81
CA ALA A 27 8.70 -12.78 3.16
C ALA A 27 8.96 -11.66 4.18
N GLU A 28 10.09 -10.97 4.05
CA GLU A 28 10.45 -9.82 4.89
C GLU A 28 9.50 -8.65 4.66
N LEU A 29 9.17 -8.32 3.41
CA LEU A 29 8.17 -7.30 3.09
C LEU A 29 6.82 -7.63 3.73
N ARG A 30 6.37 -8.88 3.61
CA ARG A 30 5.10 -9.28 4.23
C ARG A 30 5.16 -9.11 5.75
N ASN A 31 6.24 -9.54 6.40
CA ASN A 31 6.40 -9.42 7.85
C ASN A 31 6.45 -7.95 8.29
N LEU A 32 7.13 -7.09 7.53
CA LEU A 32 7.14 -5.64 7.75
C LEU A 32 5.71 -5.09 7.69
N MET A 33 4.98 -5.35 6.61
CA MET A 33 3.61 -4.85 6.45
C MET A 33 2.69 -5.36 7.55
N THR A 34 2.78 -6.65 7.92
CA THR A 34 2.02 -7.22 9.04
C THR A 34 2.34 -6.51 10.35
N SER A 35 3.61 -6.27 10.65
CA SER A 35 4.05 -5.60 11.88
C SER A 35 3.55 -4.16 11.95
N GLU A 36 3.70 -3.38 10.87
CA GLU A 36 3.25 -1.98 10.83
C GLU A 36 1.73 -1.87 10.95
N ILE A 37 0.99 -2.77 10.30
CA ILE A 37 -0.48 -2.77 10.38
C ILE A 37 -0.95 -3.20 11.76
N ALA A 38 -0.38 -4.27 12.33
CA ALA A 38 -0.72 -4.73 13.68
C ALA A 38 -0.35 -3.69 14.76
N GLY A 39 0.73 -2.93 14.54
CA GLY A 39 1.15 -1.83 15.41
C GLY A 39 0.31 -0.55 15.28
N GLY A 40 -0.60 -0.47 14.31
CA GLY A 40 -1.36 0.76 14.01
C GLY A 40 -0.52 1.87 13.38
N ASN A 41 0.67 1.55 12.88
CA ASN A 41 1.63 2.49 12.30
C ASN A 41 1.35 2.74 10.80
N TYR A 42 0.10 3.04 10.47
CA TYR A 42 -0.30 3.30 9.10
C TYR A 42 -1.37 4.39 9.04
N HIS A 43 -1.50 5.01 7.88
CA HIS A 43 -2.62 5.86 7.56
C HIS A 43 -3.43 5.24 6.43
N LYS A 44 -4.76 5.18 6.57
CA LYS A 44 -5.67 4.61 5.58
C LYS A 44 -6.69 5.66 5.13
N GLU A 45 -6.82 5.83 3.82
CA GLU A 45 -7.87 6.64 3.19
C GLU A 45 -8.48 5.84 2.03
N GLU A 46 -9.74 5.44 2.16
CA GLU A 46 -10.43 4.59 1.16
C GLU A 46 -9.62 3.30 0.87
N GLN A 47 -9.19 3.13 -0.39
CA GLN A 47 -8.35 2.03 -0.85
C GLN A 47 -6.85 2.29 -0.70
N PHE A 48 -6.44 3.48 -0.28
CA PHE A 48 -5.05 3.87 -0.15
C PHE A 48 -4.55 3.63 1.28
N LEU A 49 -3.31 3.16 1.36
CA LEU A 49 -2.64 2.85 2.61
C LEU A 49 -1.23 3.45 2.58
N LEU A 50 -0.88 4.25 3.58
CA LEU A 50 0.45 4.82 3.77
C LEU A 50 1.13 4.11 4.94
N VAL A 51 2.25 3.45 4.66
CA VAL A 51 3.05 2.72 5.64
C VAL A 51 4.51 3.07 5.44
N ASP A 52 5.22 3.50 6.48
CA ASP A 52 6.63 3.95 6.40
C ASP A 52 6.91 4.92 5.24
N GLY A 53 6.00 5.89 5.04
CA GLY A 53 6.11 6.87 3.95
C GLY A 53 5.90 6.30 2.54
N VAL A 54 5.56 5.02 2.40
CA VAL A 54 5.26 4.33 1.14
C VAL A 54 3.75 4.23 0.94
N TRP A 55 3.28 4.68 -0.23
CA TRP A 55 1.88 4.57 -0.61
C TRP A 55 1.57 3.25 -1.30
N TRP A 56 0.48 2.63 -0.88
CA TRP A 56 -0.05 1.37 -1.38
C TRP A 56 -1.52 1.52 -1.77
N VAL A 57 -1.95 0.66 -2.69
CA VAL A 57 -3.38 0.38 -2.90
C VAL A 57 -3.67 -0.98 -2.29
N GLN A 58 -4.75 -1.05 -1.51
CA GLN A 58 -5.21 -2.27 -0.88
C GLN A 58 -6.68 -2.53 -1.15
N GLU A 59 -7.03 -3.81 -1.17
CA GLU A 59 -8.41 -4.30 -1.07
C GLU A 59 -8.48 -5.43 -0.05
N GLY A 60 -9.69 -5.76 0.39
CA GLY A 60 -9.89 -6.86 1.31
C GLY A 60 -11.09 -6.68 2.23
N ASP A 61 -11.18 -7.60 3.18
CA ASP A 61 -12.22 -7.65 4.21
C ASP A 61 -11.59 -7.44 5.60
N ASP A 62 -12.37 -7.69 6.65
CA ASP A 62 -11.94 -7.50 8.04
C ASP A 62 -10.75 -8.40 8.43
N ASN A 63 -10.51 -9.50 7.70
CA ASN A 63 -9.52 -10.51 8.04
C ASN A 63 -8.38 -10.63 7.02
N THR A 64 -8.54 -10.08 5.82
CA THR A 64 -7.53 -10.16 4.76
C THR A 64 -7.29 -8.78 4.18
N MET A 65 -6.02 -8.37 4.13
CA MET A 65 -5.58 -7.19 3.40
C MET A 65 -4.68 -7.60 2.24
N LEU A 66 -5.13 -7.36 1.02
CA LEU A 66 -4.38 -7.62 -0.21
C LEU A 66 -3.79 -6.32 -0.75
N LEU A 67 -2.46 -6.23 -0.79
CA LEU A 67 -1.73 -5.11 -1.39
C LEU A 67 -1.63 -5.32 -2.91
N ILE A 68 -2.33 -4.47 -3.66
CA ILE A 68 -2.50 -4.56 -5.11
C ILE A 68 -1.35 -3.86 -5.85
N THR A 69 -0.98 -2.66 -5.42
CA THR A 69 0.13 -1.91 -6.03
C THR A 69 0.85 -1.04 -5.01
N CYS A 70 2.08 -0.63 -5.36
CA CYS A 70 2.94 0.24 -4.57
C CYS A 70 3.31 1.46 -5.44
N TYR A 71 3.04 2.66 -4.96
CA TYR A 71 3.44 3.91 -5.61
C TYR A 71 4.82 4.41 -5.15
N GLY A 72 5.37 3.79 -4.11
CA GLY A 72 6.68 4.15 -3.55
C GLY A 72 6.60 5.27 -2.52
N ARG A 73 7.78 5.79 -2.14
CA ARG A 73 7.90 6.91 -1.21
C ARG A 73 7.54 8.21 -1.91
N SER A 74 6.69 9.02 -1.28
CA SER A 74 6.30 10.31 -1.84
C SER A 74 5.85 11.28 -0.75
N ASN A 75 6.17 12.56 -0.95
CA ASN A 75 5.62 13.67 -0.16
C ASN A 75 4.26 14.13 -0.69
N PHE A 76 3.82 13.61 -1.84
CA PHE A 76 2.52 13.92 -2.41
C PHE A 76 1.41 13.12 -1.72
N ASP A 77 0.26 13.75 -1.56
CA ASP A 77 -0.99 13.10 -1.16
C ASP A 77 -1.56 12.35 -2.38
N ILE A 78 -1.21 11.06 -2.50
CA ILE A 78 -1.62 10.21 -3.62
C ILE A 78 -3.16 10.12 -3.74
N PRO A 79 -3.93 9.90 -2.65
CA PRO A 79 -5.39 9.91 -2.72
C PRO A 79 -5.95 11.18 -3.37
N LYS A 80 -5.50 12.37 -2.92
CA LYS A 80 -5.97 13.64 -3.48
C LYS A 80 -5.53 13.83 -4.93
N ALA A 81 -4.31 13.44 -5.27
CA ALA A 81 -3.80 13.54 -6.63
C ALA A 81 -4.64 12.70 -7.61
N ILE A 82 -4.91 11.43 -7.26
CA ILE A 82 -5.76 10.54 -8.08
C ILE A 82 -7.19 11.09 -8.20
N LYS A 83 -7.78 11.58 -7.10
CA LYS A 83 -9.11 12.20 -7.12
C LYS A 83 -9.16 13.43 -8.02
N TRP A 84 -8.14 14.30 -7.96
CA TRP A 84 -8.04 15.47 -8.83
C TRP A 84 -7.92 15.09 -10.31
N ALA A 85 -7.06 14.12 -10.63
CA ALA A 85 -6.88 13.66 -12.01
C ALA A 85 -8.18 13.10 -12.59
N ARG A 86 -8.88 12.25 -11.82
CA ARG A 86 -10.19 11.73 -12.22
C ARG A 86 -11.21 12.83 -12.48
N ARG A 87 -11.24 13.90 -11.66
CA ARG A 87 -12.17 15.03 -11.83
C ARG A 87 -11.88 15.84 -13.10
N ASN A 88 -10.62 15.92 -13.51
CA ASN A 88 -10.19 16.70 -14.67
C ASN A 88 -10.03 15.86 -15.94
N ASN A 89 -10.39 14.57 -15.91
CA ASN A 89 -10.12 13.61 -16.98
C ASN A 89 -8.63 13.58 -17.38
N ASP A 90 -7.75 13.73 -16.38
CA ASP A 90 -6.31 13.76 -16.53
C ASP A 90 -5.69 12.42 -16.11
N ARG A 91 -4.46 12.16 -16.57
CA ARG A 91 -3.68 10.95 -16.25
C ARG A 91 -2.41 11.35 -15.53
N ILE A 92 -2.24 10.84 -14.31
CA ILE A 92 -0.97 10.98 -13.60
C ILE A 92 -0.08 9.80 -13.97
N SER A 93 1.14 10.11 -14.41
CA SER A 93 2.21 9.12 -14.50
C SER A 93 2.84 9.00 -13.11
N LEU A 94 2.41 7.96 -12.39
CA LEU A 94 2.91 7.61 -11.05
C LEU A 94 3.97 6.53 -11.15
#